data_AF-A0A1K2IRU3-F1
#
_entry.id   AF-A0A1K2IRU3-F1
#
_cell.length_a   1.000
_cell.length_b   1.000
_cell.length_c   1.000
_cell.angle_alpha   90.00
_cell.angle_beta   90.00
_cell.angle_gamma   90.00
#
_symmetry.space_group_name_H-M   'P 1'
#
loop_
_entity.id
_entity.type
_entity.pdbx_description
1 polymer ?
#
loop_
_entity_poly.entity_id
_entity_poly.type
_entity_poly.pdbx_seq_one_letter_code
_entity_poly.pdbx_strand_id
1 'polypeptide(L)'
;MFSKQLEKIIDAEMPGLSEKKRILKSKIENLQKDYDTMENRFALGKISEGIFEKHGSNLKTQIDEKTKKLLNLPSKKSNHQKLLKKSLKITENPSEFYESLNYNDKRVFQNIVFPEGFKFSLKNKECRTNKVNIIFDLTNSLKANYSKKKKKKTQIQNVLESRLVERTGLVPMTFGL
;
A
#
# COMPACT_ATOMS: atom_id res chain seq x y z
N MET A 1 4.04 -8.32 -17.99
CA MET A 1 4.12 -6.83 -18.09
C MET A 1 3.47 -6.20 -16.87
N PHE A 2 2.20 -6.46 -16.56
CA PHE A 2 1.56 -6.04 -15.31
C PHE A 2 2.30 -6.52 -14.06
N SER A 3 2.69 -7.80 -14.03
CA SER A 3 3.46 -8.40 -12.93
C SER A 3 4.76 -7.64 -12.64
N LYS A 4 5.52 -7.31 -13.69
CA LYS A 4 6.76 -6.53 -13.59
C LYS A 4 6.52 -5.09 -13.13
N GLN A 5 5.38 -4.49 -13.50
CA GLN A 5 5.01 -3.14 -13.06
C GLN A 5 4.58 -3.12 -11.59
N LEU A 6 3.79 -4.10 -11.14
CA LEU A 6 3.40 -4.24 -9.74
C LEU A 6 4.61 -4.53 -8.86
N GLU A 7 5.52 -5.39 -9.33
CA GLU A 7 6.79 -5.66 -8.66
C GLU A 7 7.63 -4.37 -8.53
N LYS A 8 7.73 -3.56 -9.59
CA LYS A 8 8.45 -2.28 -9.58
C LYS A 8 7.84 -1.23 -8.65
N ILE A 9 6.51 -1.11 -8.59
CA ILE A 9 5.81 -0.19 -7.66
C ILE A 9 6.11 -0.58 -6.22
N ILE A 10 6.06 -1.88 -5.93
CA ILE A 10 6.27 -2.38 -4.57
C ILE A 10 7.74 -2.27 -4.18
N ASP A 11 8.67 -2.60 -5.06
CA ASP A 11 10.11 -2.38 -4.83
C ASP A 11 10.44 -0.90 -4.59
N ALA A 12 9.65 0.04 -5.13
CA ALA A 12 9.80 1.48 -4.84
C ALA A 12 9.19 1.87 -3.47
N GLU A 13 8.11 1.23 -3.03
CA GLU A 13 7.49 1.49 -1.71
C GLU A 13 8.23 0.81 -0.54
N MET A 14 8.92 -0.31 -0.79
CA MET A 14 9.62 -1.10 0.23
C MET A 14 10.75 -0.34 0.95
N PRO A 15 11.62 0.45 0.28
CA PRO A 15 12.59 1.32 0.95
C PRO A 15 11.90 2.29 1.91
N GLY A 16 10.76 2.87 1.51
CA GLY A 16 9.97 3.77 2.35
C GLY A 16 9.41 3.07 3.60
N LEU A 17 9.02 1.80 3.49
CA LEU A 17 8.57 1.01 4.64
C LEU A 17 9.72 0.66 5.61
N SER A 18 10.88 0.29 5.06
CA SER A 18 12.09 0.02 5.86
C SER A 18 12.53 1.26 6.63
N GLU A 19 12.50 2.42 5.98
CA GLU A 19 12.83 3.70 6.59
C GLU A 19 11.81 4.11 7.68
N LYS A 20 10.51 3.95 7.40
CA LYS A 20 9.45 4.15 8.42
C LYS A 20 9.67 3.27 9.65
N LYS A 21 10.08 2.01 9.45
CA LYS A 21 10.38 1.06 10.53
C LYS A 21 11.59 1.51 11.35
N ARG A 22 12.65 1.97 10.69
CA ARG A 22 13.87 2.51 11.33
C ARG A 22 13.55 3.73 12.19
N ILE A 23 12.81 4.69 11.63
CA ILE A 23 12.38 5.90 12.34
C ILE A 23 11.51 5.54 13.55
N LEU A 24 10.57 4.60 13.39
CA LEU A 24 9.67 4.20 14.47
C LEU A 24 10.43 3.49 15.61
N LYS A 25 11.40 2.63 15.27
CA LYS A 25 12.27 1.98 16.26
C LYS A 25 13.11 3.00 17.05
N SER A 26 13.70 3.98 16.35
CA SER A 26 14.48 5.05 17.00
C SER A 26 13.60 5.89 17.94
N LYS A 27 12.36 6.20 17.55
CA LYS A 27 11.40 6.92 18.41
C LYS A 27 11.03 6.14 19.67
N ILE A 28 10.87 4.81 19.55
CA ILE A 28 10.60 3.94 20.71
C ILE A 28 11.79 3.94 21.66
N GLU A 29 13.00 3.82 21.13
CA GLU A 29 14.24 3.82 21.94
C GLU A 29 14.43 5.15 22.68
N ASN A 30 14.16 6.28 22.03
CA ASN A 30 14.23 7.58 22.70
C ASN A 30 13.20 7.72 23.82
N LEU A 31 11.94 7.29 23.59
CA LEU A 31 10.91 7.31 24.62
C LEU A 31 11.23 6.38 25.80
N GLN A 32 11.88 5.24 25.54
CA GLN A 32 12.38 4.35 26.59
C GLN A 32 13.47 5.04 27.41
N LYS A 33 14.45 5.69 26.77
CA LYS A 33 15.47 6.48 27.48
C LYS A 33 14.87 7.59 28.35
N ASP A 34 13.83 8.27 27.84
CA ASP A 34 13.11 9.29 28.60
C ASP A 34 12.40 8.69 29.82
N TYR A 35 11.77 7.52 29.65
CA TYR A 35 11.12 6.78 30.73
C TYR A 35 12.13 6.33 31.79
N ASP A 36 13.25 5.72 31.37
CA ASP A 36 14.32 5.26 32.28
C ASP A 36 14.93 6.44 33.05
N THR A 37 15.11 7.59 32.40
CA THR A 37 15.58 8.82 33.06
C THR A 37 14.58 9.29 34.11
N MET A 38 13.29 9.19 33.81
CA MET A 38 12.22 9.58 34.73
C MET A 38 12.13 8.64 35.94
N GLU A 39 12.25 7.33 35.73
CA GLU A 39 12.30 6.31 36.78
C GLU A 39 13.50 6.53 37.71
N ASN A 40 14.69 6.79 37.15
CA ASN A 40 15.87 7.13 37.94
C ASN A 40 15.68 8.40 38.79
N ARG A 41 15.02 9.44 38.25
CA ARG A 41 14.74 10.67 39.02
C ARG A 41 13.75 10.42 40.15
N PHE A 42 12.77 9.55 39.93
CA PHE A 42 11.81 9.15 40.97
C PHE A 42 12.51 8.37 42.09
N ALA A 43 13.34 7.38 41.74
CA ALA A 43 14.12 6.60 42.70
C ALA A 43 15.08 7.47 43.55
N LEU A 44 15.63 8.54 42.96
CA LEU A 44 16.47 9.53 43.65
C LEU A 44 15.66 10.57 44.46
N GLY A 45 14.33 10.46 44.51
CA GLY A 45 13.45 11.41 45.21
C GLY A 45 13.42 12.82 44.59
N LYS A 46 13.88 12.97 43.34
CA LYS A 46 13.94 14.28 42.64
C LYS A 46 12.59 14.71 42.05
N ILE A 47 11.64 13.78 41.93
CA ILE A 47 10.28 14.04 41.44
C ILE A 47 9.27 13.36 42.36
N SER A 48 8.07 13.94 42.47
CA SER A 48 6.98 13.37 43.26
C SER A 48 6.28 12.22 42.51
N GLU A 49 5.63 11.35 43.28
CA GLU A 49 4.85 10.21 42.77
C GLU A 49 3.79 10.64 41.76
N GLY A 50 3.01 11.69 42.04
CA GLY A 50 1.99 12.18 41.11
C GLY A 50 2.54 12.67 39.77
N ILE A 51 3.77 13.20 39.73
CA ILE A 51 4.44 13.58 38.47
C ILE A 51 4.88 12.32 37.71
N PHE A 52 5.46 11.36 38.44
CA PHE A 52 5.90 10.08 37.87
C PHE A 52 4.72 9.29 37.29
N GLU A 53 3.62 9.15 38.02
CA GLU A 53 2.44 8.41 37.56
C GLU A 53 1.84 9.03 36.29
N LYS A 54 1.62 10.35 36.30
CA LYS A 54 0.98 11.05 35.17
C LYS A 54 1.83 10.98 33.90
N HIS A 55 3.12 11.30 34.01
CA HIS A 55 4.01 11.37 32.85
C HIS A 55 4.57 10.00 32.44
N GLY A 56 4.87 9.13 33.41
CA GLY A 56 5.33 7.76 33.18
C GLY A 56 4.27 6.90 32.50
N SER A 57 3.01 7.00 32.95
CA SER A 57 1.88 6.30 32.29
C SER A 57 1.68 6.77 30.84
N ASN A 58 1.81 8.07 30.58
CA ASN A 58 1.72 8.63 29.22
C ASN A 58 2.87 8.13 28.32
N LEU A 59 4.12 8.15 28.82
CA LEU A 59 5.28 7.62 28.10
C LEU A 59 5.10 6.13 27.77
N LYS A 60 4.66 5.34 28.75
CA LYS A 60 4.39 3.90 28.58
C LYS A 60 3.30 3.65 27.52
N THR A 61 2.21 4.41 27.58
CA THR A 61 1.13 4.35 26.58
C THR A 61 1.66 4.68 25.18
N GLN A 62 2.47 5.72 25.03
CA GLN A 62 3.06 6.09 23.74
C GLN A 62 4.04 5.02 23.22
N ILE A 63 4.82 4.39 24.09
CA ILE A 63 5.69 3.26 23.74
C ILE A 63 4.84 2.10 23.25
N ASP A 64 3.77 1.74 23.95
CA ASP A 64 2.88 0.63 23.58
C ASP A 64 2.20 0.88 22.23
N GLU A 65 1.66 2.08 22.01
CA GLU A 65 1.05 2.45 20.73
C GLU A 65 2.03 2.38 19.56
N LYS A 66 3.25 2.89 19.75
CA LYS A 66 4.28 2.86 18.70
C LYS A 66 4.80 1.44 18.47
N THR A 67 4.87 0.62 19.53
CA THR A 67 5.25 -0.79 19.44
C THR A 67 4.18 -1.60 18.69
N LYS A 68 2.90 -1.37 18.98
CA LYS A 68 1.78 -1.95 18.21
C LYS A 68 1.84 -1.56 16.73
N LYS A 69 2.10 -0.28 16.44
CA LYS A 69 2.32 0.19 15.06
C LYS A 69 3.50 -0.54 14.41
N LEU A 70 4.62 -0.70 15.13
CA LEU A 70 5.80 -1.41 14.64
C LEU A 70 5.56 -2.90 14.36
N LEU A 71 4.76 -3.57 15.19
CA LEU A 71 4.37 -4.97 15.00
C LEU A 71 3.42 -5.15 13.81
N ASN A 72 2.55 -4.18 13.56
CA ASN A 72 1.66 -4.15 12.40
C ASN A 72 2.41 -3.84 11.10
N LEU A 73 3.66 -3.37 11.17
CA LEU A 73 4.48 -3.17 9.98
C LEU A 73 4.97 -4.52 9.43
N PRO A 74 4.85 -4.75 8.12
CA PRO A 74 5.30 -5.98 7.50
C PRO A 74 6.80 -6.28 7.76
N SER A 75 7.09 -7.49 8.24
CA SER A 75 8.38 -7.82 8.88
C SER A 75 9.48 -8.36 7.93
N LYS A 76 9.14 -9.09 6.85
CA LYS A 76 10.14 -9.81 6.02
C LYS A 76 9.89 -9.70 4.50
N LYS A 77 10.94 -9.36 3.73
CA LYS A 77 10.97 -9.34 2.25
C LYS A 77 10.56 -10.67 1.60
N SER A 78 11.00 -11.80 2.17
CA SER A 78 10.68 -13.17 1.68
C SER A 78 9.18 -13.50 1.75
N ASN A 79 8.51 -13.09 2.83
CA ASN A 79 7.05 -13.26 2.95
C ASN A 79 6.30 -12.38 1.96
N HIS A 80 6.87 -11.22 1.58
CA HIS A 80 6.28 -10.36 0.55
C HIS A 80 6.36 -11.00 -0.81
N GLN A 81 7.50 -11.54 -1.25
CA GLN A 81 7.59 -12.20 -2.55
C GLN A 81 6.58 -13.36 -2.71
N LYS A 82 6.32 -14.11 -1.65
CA LYS A 82 5.27 -15.14 -1.64
C LYS A 82 3.87 -14.52 -1.74
N LEU A 83 3.60 -13.48 -0.95
CA LEU A 83 2.34 -12.73 -1.00
C LEU A 83 2.12 -12.11 -2.38
N LEU A 84 3.16 -11.58 -3.02
CA LEU A 84 3.16 -10.99 -4.36
C LEU A 84 2.81 -12.01 -5.43
N LYS A 85 3.46 -13.18 -5.40
CA LYS A 85 3.13 -14.25 -6.34
C LYS A 85 1.67 -14.69 -6.17
N LYS A 86 1.16 -14.70 -4.94
CA LYS A 86 -0.23 -15.03 -4.65
C LYS A 86 -1.19 -13.93 -5.14
N SER A 87 -0.91 -12.66 -4.83
CA SER A 87 -1.74 -11.53 -5.26
C SER A 87 -1.78 -11.40 -6.78
N LEU A 88 -0.65 -11.65 -7.46
CA LEU A 88 -0.58 -11.64 -8.92
C LEU A 88 -1.47 -12.71 -9.54
N LYS A 89 -1.40 -13.96 -9.05
CA LYS A 89 -2.29 -15.04 -9.49
C LYS A 89 -3.76 -14.68 -9.31
N ILE A 90 -4.10 -14.07 -8.18
CA ILE A 90 -5.46 -13.62 -7.89
C ILE A 90 -5.90 -12.54 -8.89
N THR A 91 -5.04 -11.57 -9.17
CA THR A 91 -5.38 -10.47 -10.10
C THR A 91 -5.47 -10.91 -11.55
N GLU A 92 -4.72 -11.94 -11.95
CA GLU A 92 -4.73 -12.48 -13.31
C GLU A 92 -6.05 -13.21 -13.62
N ASN A 93 -6.53 -14.03 -12.67
CA ASN A 93 -7.79 -14.77 -12.77
C ASN A 93 -8.69 -14.53 -11.54
N PRO A 94 -9.25 -13.33 -11.37
CA PRO A 94 -10.05 -12.98 -10.19
C PRO A 94 -11.34 -13.80 -10.08
N SER A 95 -11.91 -14.22 -11.22
CA SER A 95 -13.12 -15.06 -11.25
C SER A 95 -12.85 -16.46 -10.70
N GLU A 96 -11.76 -17.10 -11.14
CA GLU A 96 -11.36 -18.43 -10.69
C GLU A 96 -11.04 -18.43 -9.19
N PHE A 97 -10.34 -17.38 -8.73
CA PHE A 97 -10.07 -17.21 -7.32
C PHE A 97 -11.38 -17.03 -6.53
N TYR A 98 -12.30 -16.19 -7.00
CA TYR A 98 -13.58 -15.96 -6.33
C TYR A 98 -14.40 -17.25 -6.19
N GLU A 99 -14.49 -18.07 -7.23
CA GLU A 99 -15.19 -19.37 -7.19
C GLU A 99 -14.62 -20.31 -6.11
N SER A 100 -13.30 -20.28 -5.90
CA SER A 100 -12.61 -21.12 -4.91
C SER A 100 -12.84 -20.73 -3.44
N LEU A 101 -13.41 -19.54 -3.18
CA LEU A 101 -13.59 -19.00 -1.83
C LEU A 101 -14.88 -19.50 -1.15
N ASN A 102 -14.83 -19.61 0.18
CA ASN A 102 -16.05 -19.81 0.98
C ASN A 102 -16.89 -18.52 1.06
N TYR A 103 -18.09 -18.60 1.61
CA TYR A 103 -19.03 -17.48 1.66
C TYR A 103 -18.47 -16.21 2.34
N ASN A 104 -17.78 -16.36 3.48
CA ASN A 104 -17.21 -15.24 4.22
C ASN A 104 -16.06 -14.59 3.44
N ASP A 105 -15.18 -15.42 2.88
CA ASP A 105 -14.04 -14.94 2.10
C ASP A 105 -14.49 -14.29 0.78
N LYS A 106 -15.58 -14.76 0.17
CA LYS A 106 -16.21 -14.09 -0.99
C LYS A 106 -16.63 -12.67 -0.65
N ARG A 107 -17.24 -12.43 0.52
CA ARG A 107 -17.61 -11.09 0.98
C ARG A 107 -16.39 -10.20 1.21
N VAL A 108 -15.36 -10.74 1.84
CA VAL A 108 -14.09 -10.00 2.04
C VAL A 108 -13.46 -9.65 0.70
N PHE A 109 -13.40 -10.60 -0.23
CA PHE A 109 -12.85 -10.38 -1.56
C PHE A 109 -13.64 -9.34 -2.36
N GLN A 110 -14.98 -9.38 -2.30
CA GLN A 110 -15.82 -8.34 -2.92
C GLN A 110 -15.49 -6.95 -2.39
N ASN A 111 -15.29 -6.79 -1.08
CA ASN A 111 -14.91 -5.50 -0.49
C ASN A 111 -13.52 -5.04 -0.94
N ILE A 112 -12.60 -5.98 -1.20
CA ILE A 112 -11.27 -5.67 -1.75
C ILE A 112 -11.37 -5.20 -3.21
N VAL A 113 -12.19 -5.85 -4.01
CA VAL A 113 -12.40 -5.52 -5.43
C VAL A 113 -13.21 -4.22 -5.58
N PHE A 114 -14.19 -3.99 -4.71
CA PHE A 114 -15.12 -2.86 -4.73
C PHE A 114 -15.04 -2.08 -3.42
N PRO A 115 -14.11 -1.13 -3.30
CA PRO A 115 -13.86 -0.42 -2.04
C PRO A 115 -15.05 0.44 -1.57
N GLU A 116 -15.91 0.87 -2.48
CA GLU A 116 -17.13 1.63 -2.18
C GLU A 116 -18.38 0.73 -2.01
N GLY A 117 -18.17 -0.58 -1.97
CA GLY A 117 -19.20 -1.59 -1.87
C GLY A 117 -19.77 -2.01 -3.23
N PHE A 118 -20.24 -3.25 -3.29
CA PHE A 118 -20.88 -3.80 -4.47
C PHE A 118 -22.35 -3.36 -4.56
N LYS A 119 -22.72 -2.71 -5.66
CA LYS A 119 -24.09 -2.27 -5.94
C LYS A 119 -24.59 -2.92 -7.23
N PHE A 120 -25.73 -3.59 -7.16
CA PHE A 120 -26.38 -4.23 -8.31
C PHE A 120 -27.84 -3.85 -8.38
N SER A 121 -28.30 -3.43 -9.56
CA SER A 121 -29.72 -3.13 -9.80
C SER A 121 -30.42 -4.38 -10.31
N LEU A 122 -31.28 -5.00 -9.49
CA LEU A 122 -32.08 -6.16 -9.91
C LEU A 122 -33.07 -5.82 -11.04
N LYS A 123 -33.63 -4.60 -11.03
CA LYS A 123 -34.59 -4.13 -12.02
C LYS A 123 -34.00 -4.02 -13.42
N ASN A 124 -32.76 -3.52 -13.51
CA ASN A 124 -32.07 -3.30 -14.78
C ASN A 124 -31.04 -4.40 -15.10
N LYS A 125 -30.84 -5.36 -14.18
CA LYS A 125 -29.83 -6.43 -14.25
C LYS A 125 -28.41 -5.91 -14.55
N GLU A 126 -28.03 -4.79 -13.95
CA GLU A 126 -26.75 -4.13 -14.21
C GLU A 126 -25.94 -3.86 -12.93
N CYS A 127 -24.62 -3.93 -13.06
CA CYS A 127 -23.70 -3.53 -12.00
C CYS A 127 -23.64 -2.00 -11.95
N ARG A 128 -23.94 -1.44 -10.77
CA ARG A 128 -23.94 0.01 -10.47
C ARG A 128 -22.73 0.41 -9.63
N THR A 129 -21.74 -0.45 -9.52
CA THR A 129 -20.55 -0.18 -8.72
C THR A 129 -19.65 0.79 -9.46
N ASN A 130 -19.55 2.03 -8.97
CA ASN A 130 -18.86 3.11 -9.66
C ASN A 130 -17.33 2.99 -9.61
N LYS A 131 -16.79 2.27 -8.62
CA LYS A 131 -15.35 2.20 -8.37
C LYS A 131 -14.87 0.76 -8.19
N VAL A 132 -13.99 0.35 -9.08
CA VAL A 132 -13.20 -0.87 -8.98
C VAL A 132 -11.84 -0.52 -8.40
N ASN A 133 -11.28 -1.40 -7.58
CA ASN A 133 -9.93 -1.27 -7.10
C ASN A 133 -8.94 -1.21 -8.27
N ILE A 134 -8.06 -0.20 -8.25
CA ILE A 134 -7.15 0.15 -9.33
C ILE A 134 -6.28 -1.02 -9.81
N ILE A 135 -5.94 -1.96 -8.92
CA ILE A 135 -5.14 -3.13 -9.27
C ILE A 135 -5.90 -4.01 -10.27
N PHE A 136 -7.19 -4.26 -10.03
CA PHE A 136 -8.03 -5.09 -10.90
C PHE A 136 -8.41 -4.36 -12.18
N ASP A 137 -8.65 -3.05 -12.10
CA ASP A 137 -8.93 -2.22 -13.27
C ASP A 137 -7.74 -2.16 -14.26
N LEU A 138 -6.53 -1.97 -13.73
CA LEU A 138 -5.30 -2.02 -14.52
C LEU A 138 -5.08 -3.39 -15.16
N THR A 139 -5.35 -4.47 -14.42
CA THR A 139 -5.18 -5.82 -14.94
C THR A 139 -6.16 -6.09 -16.09
N ASN A 140 -7.42 -5.69 -15.92
CA ASN A 140 -8.46 -5.86 -16.94
C ASN A 140 -8.17 -5.02 -18.19
N SER A 141 -7.75 -3.76 -18.01
CA SER A 141 -7.35 -2.86 -19.09
C SER A 141 -6.18 -3.42 -19.90
N LEU A 142 -5.18 -3.99 -19.24
CA LEU A 142 -4.06 -4.64 -19.92
C LEU A 142 -4.52 -5.89 -20.69
N LYS A 143 -5.35 -6.75 -20.08
CA LYS A 143 -5.89 -7.95 -20.74
C LYS A 143 -6.67 -7.59 -22.01
N ALA A 144 -7.54 -6.59 -21.95
CA ALA A 144 -8.30 -6.09 -23.10
C ALA A 144 -7.39 -5.55 -24.22
N ASN A 145 -6.32 -4.83 -23.87
CA ASN A 145 -5.35 -4.30 -24.83
C ASN A 145 -4.51 -5.41 -25.49
N TYR A 146 -4.15 -6.48 -24.77
CA TYR A 146 -3.44 -7.62 -25.35
C TYR A 146 -4.33 -8.45 -26.29
N SER A 147 -5.60 -8.66 -25.95
CA SER A 147 -6.55 -9.32 -26.84
C SER A 147 -6.78 -8.53 -28.14
N LYS A 148 -6.77 -7.19 -28.08
CA LYS A 148 -6.83 -6.31 -29.26
C LYS A 148 -5.52 -6.30 -30.07
N LYS A 149 -4.36 -6.46 -29.42
CA LYS A 149 -3.03 -6.46 -30.08
C LYS A 149 -2.68 -7.73 -30.86
N LYS A 150 -3.48 -8.79 -30.82
CA LYS A 150 -3.44 -9.83 -31.87
C LYS A 150 -3.77 -9.30 -33.28
N LYS A 151 -4.26 -8.05 -33.42
CA LYS A 151 -4.53 -7.41 -34.72
C LYS A 151 -3.65 -6.22 -35.13
N LYS A 152 -2.68 -5.72 -34.33
CA LYS A 152 -1.68 -4.74 -34.82
C LYS A 152 -0.57 -4.50 -33.77
N LYS A 153 0.68 -4.72 -34.17
CA LYS A 153 1.90 -4.33 -33.44
C LYS A 153 2.05 -2.80 -33.48
N THR A 154 1.70 -2.08 -32.42
CA THR A 154 2.32 -0.77 -32.14
C THR A 154 2.25 -0.41 -30.65
N GLN A 155 3.43 -0.22 -30.06
CA GLN A 155 3.83 0.61 -28.91
C GLN A 155 2.82 0.82 -27.75
N ILE A 156 3.12 0.27 -26.57
CA ILE A 156 2.58 0.73 -25.28
C ILE A 156 3.78 1.28 -24.51
N GLN A 157 4.00 2.58 -24.59
CA GLN A 157 4.93 3.29 -23.70
C GLN A 157 4.22 4.40 -22.90
N ASN A 158 3.01 4.81 -23.28
CA ASN A 158 2.48 6.12 -22.86
C ASN A 158 1.35 6.10 -21.80
N VAL A 159 0.97 4.95 -21.23
CA VAL A 159 -0.17 4.90 -20.28
C VAL A 159 0.22 5.37 -18.87
N LEU A 160 1.50 5.31 -18.50
CA LEU A 160 1.99 5.82 -17.20
C LEU A 160 2.78 7.13 -17.31
N GLU A 161 3.31 7.49 -18.48
CA GLU A 161 4.07 8.74 -18.67
C GLU A 161 3.19 9.98 -18.84
N SER A 162 1.89 9.82 -19.06
CA SER A 162 0.96 10.93 -19.31
C SER A 162 0.68 11.83 -18.09
N ARG A 163 1.30 11.55 -16.92
CA ARG A 163 1.18 12.40 -15.72
C ARG A 163 2.48 13.12 -15.33
N LEU A 164 3.59 12.93 -16.04
CA LEU A 164 4.88 13.54 -15.71
C LEU A 164 5.63 14.00 -16.97
N VAL A 165 5.02 14.91 -17.73
CA VAL A 165 5.77 15.65 -18.77
C VAL A 165 5.41 17.13 -18.65
N GLU A 166 6.40 17.95 -18.31
CA GLU A 166 6.34 19.40 -18.48
C GLU A 166 6.22 19.72 -19.97
N ARG A 167 5.25 20.58 -20.33
CA ARG A 167 5.08 21.08 -21.71
C ARG A 167 6.23 22.03 -22.03
N THR A 168 7.33 21.53 -22.56
CA THR A 168 8.34 22.38 -23.20
C THR A 168 8.21 22.26 -24.72
N GLY A 169 7.97 23.41 -25.35
CA GLY A 169 7.43 23.55 -26.70
C GLY A 169 8.35 23.06 -27.82
N LEU A 170 7.70 22.49 -28.83
CA LEU A 170 8.22 22.34 -30.19
C LEU A 170 8.33 23.74 -30.82
N VAL A 171 9.54 24.29 -30.90
CA VAL A 171 9.85 25.32 -31.91
C VAL A 171 10.93 24.74 -32.81
N PRO A 172 10.72 24.65 -34.14
CA PRO A 172 11.74 24.17 -35.05
C PRO A 172 12.86 25.21 -35.19
N MET A 173 14.10 24.75 -35.10
CA MET A 173 15.29 25.53 -35.40
C MET A 173 15.48 25.56 -36.91
N THR A 174 15.15 26.69 -37.55
CA THR A 174 15.46 26.92 -38.96
C THR A 174 16.91 27.38 -39.08
N PHE A 175 17.78 26.54 -39.63
CA PHE A 175 19.09 26.96 -40.12
C PHE A 175 18.90 27.65 -41.47
N GLY A 176 19.24 28.92 -41.55
CA GLY A 176 19.42 29.63 -42.82
C GLY A 176 20.86 29.48 -43.31
N LEU A 177 21.00 29.09 -44.57
CA LEU A 177 22.18 29.22 -45.42
C LEU A 177 22.21 30.63 -46.02
#